data_AF-A0A7C0VA37-F1
#
_entry.id   AF-A0A7C0VA37-F1
#
_cell.length_a   1.000
_cell.length_b   1.000
_cell.length_c   1.000
_cell.angle_alpha   90.00
_cell.angle_beta   90.00
_cell.angle_gamma   90.00
#
_symmetry.space_group_name_H-M   'P 1'
#
loop_
_entity.id
_entity.type
_entity.pdbx_description
1 polymer ?
#
loop_
_entity_poly.entity_id
_entity_poly.type
_entity_poly.pdbx_seq_one_letter_code
_entity_poly.pdbx_strand_id
1 'polypeptide(L)'
;MGIIFAEYEVRIIFKDALKCPTFFGSTIRGGFGYIFRKSVCITGQKTCENCILLEKCPYAYIFETGILTERGIKNVPHPFVFNITQPARGKFSPGDEFSFGITLLGRGVEFFPYFLFALVLLGENGIGKERARFEIREIL
;
A
#
# COMPACT_ATOMS: atom_id res chain seq x y z
N MET A 1 16.83 -0.29 -23.22
CA MET A 1 15.42 -0.54 -22.85
C MET A 1 15.23 0.03 -21.45
N GLY A 2 14.54 1.17 -21.32
CA GLY A 2 14.42 1.88 -20.04
C GLY A 2 13.43 1.18 -19.11
N ILE A 3 13.69 1.22 -17.80
CA ILE A 3 12.71 0.81 -16.79
C ILE A 3 11.65 1.91 -16.72
N ILE A 4 10.38 1.57 -16.95
CA ILE A 4 9.26 2.47 -16.72
C ILE A 4 9.02 2.52 -15.22
N PHE A 5 8.94 3.72 -14.65
CA PHE A 5 8.53 3.94 -13.27
C PHE A 5 7.73 5.23 -13.14
N ALA A 6 6.93 5.31 -12.08
CA ALA A 6 6.20 6.52 -11.70
C ALA A 6 6.40 6.75 -10.21
N GLU A 7 6.58 8.01 -9.82
CA GLU A 7 6.75 8.44 -8.44
C GLU A 7 5.64 9.39 -8.08
N TYR A 8 5.09 9.23 -6.88
CA TYR A 8 4.03 10.05 -6.34
C TYR A 8 4.39 10.50 -4.94
N GLU A 9 4.10 11.75 -4.59
CA GLU A 9 4.07 12.21 -3.20
C GLU A 9 2.63 12.29 -2.71
N VAL A 10 2.29 11.51 -1.68
CA VAL A 10 0.96 11.53 -1.07
C VAL A 10 1.02 12.34 0.21
N ARG A 11 0.18 13.38 0.29
CA ARG A 11 -0.01 14.20 1.49
C ARG A 11 -1.32 13.86 2.15
N ILE A 12 -1.27 13.55 3.44
CA ILE A 12 -2.45 13.20 4.24
C ILE A 12 -2.60 14.15 5.42
N ILE A 13 -3.83 14.27 5.90
CA ILE A 13 -4.14 14.94 7.17
C ILE A 13 -4.80 13.95 8.13
N PHE A 14 -4.30 13.88 9.36
CA PHE A 14 -4.90 13.03 10.38
C PHE A 14 -6.22 13.59 10.90
N LYS A 15 -7.21 12.72 11.10
CA LYS A 15 -8.51 13.05 11.71
C LYS A 15 -8.59 12.65 13.16
N ASP A 16 -7.85 11.62 13.52
CA ASP A 16 -7.77 11.11 14.88
C ASP A 16 -6.31 11.15 15.34
N ALA A 17 -6.10 11.15 16.65
CA ALA A 17 -4.75 11.10 17.20
C ALA A 17 -4.10 9.74 16.91
N LEU A 18 -2.83 9.75 16.54
CA LEU A 18 -2.03 8.54 16.30
C LEU A 18 -0.77 8.59 17.16
N LYS A 19 -0.56 7.57 18.01
CA LYS A 19 0.77 7.33 18.57
C LYS A 19 1.59 6.64 17.50
N CYS A 20 2.62 7.33 16.99
CA CYS A 20 3.31 6.79 15.83
C CYS A 20 4.00 5.45 16.17
N PRO A 21 3.70 4.37 15.43
CA PRO A 21 4.38 3.09 15.60
C PRO A 21 5.88 3.20 15.33
N THR A 22 6.68 2.41 16.07
CA THR A 22 8.13 2.31 15.88
C THR A 22 8.53 1.99 14.44
N PHE A 23 7.69 1.22 13.73
CA PHE A 23 7.89 0.84 12.34
C PHE A 23 6.73 1.34 11.47
N PHE A 24 6.58 2.66 11.37
CA PHE A 24 5.46 3.28 10.68
C PHE A 24 5.30 2.81 9.22
N GLY A 25 6.40 2.59 8.51
CA GLY A 25 6.34 2.07 7.14
C GLY A 25 5.78 0.66 7.03
N SER A 26 6.11 -0.21 7.99
CA SER A 26 5.48 -1.53 8.08
C SER A 26 3.99 -1.42 8.38
N THR A 27 3.57 -0.45 9.19
CA THR A 27 2.16 -0.19 9.49
C THR A 27 1.39 0.26 8.26
N ILE A 28 1.90 1.25 7.51
CA ILE A 28 1.26 1.73 6.27
C ILE A 28 1.21 0.59 5.26
N ARG A 29 2.35 -0.07 4.96
CA ARG A 29 2.40 -1.17 3.97
C ARG A 29 1.46 -2.30 4.34
N GLY A 30 1.41 -2.69 5.62
CA GLY A 30 0.55 -3.77 6.11
C GLY A 30 -0.93 -3.42 6.02
N GLY A 31 -1.31 -2.23 6.48
CA GLY A 31 -2.68 -1.73 6.39
C GLY A 31 -3.14 -1.59 4.94
N PHE A 32 -2.30 -1.00 4.09
CA PHE A 32 -2.55 -0.85 2.67
C PHE A 32 -2.73 -2.21 1.98
N GLY A 33 -1.83 -3.18 2.20
CA GLY A 33 -1.93 -4.51 1.60
C GLY A 33 -3.21 -5.26 2.02
N TYR A 34 -3.62 -5.12 3.29
CA TYR A 34 -4.88 -5.68 3.78
C TYR A 34 -6.09 -5.05 3.08
N ILE A 35 -6.16 -3.72 3.02
CA ILE A 35 -7.26 -3.00 2.37
C ILE A 35 -7.29 -3.29 0.88
N PHE A 36 -6.15 -3.21 0.20
CA PHE A 36 -6.03 -3.51 -1.23
C PHE A 36 -6.58 -4.90 -1.55
N ARG A 37 -6.17 -5.92 -0.79
CA ARG A 37 -6.68 -7.28 -0.94
C ARG A 37 -8.19 -7.33 -0.75
N LYS A 38 -8.70 -6.73 0.32
CA LYS A 38 -10.14 -6.70 0.62
C LYS A 38 -10.94 -6.01 -0.48
N SER A 39 -10.35 -5.01 -1.16
CA SER A 39 -11.00 -4.25 -2.22
C SER A 39 -11.06 -4.97 -3.57
N VAL A 40 -10.10 -5.85 -3.88
CA VAL A 40 -10.00 -6.48 -5.22
C VAL A 40 -10.19 -8.00 -5.23
N CYS A 41 -10.04 -8.68 -4.09
CA CYS A 41 -10.16 -10.13 -4.02
C CYS A 41 -11.62 -10.57 -4.02
N ILE A 42 -12.10 -11.10 -5.14
CA ILE A 42 -13.47 -11.59 -5.26
C ILE A 42 -13.70 -13.00 -4.73
N THR A 43 -12.63 -13.79 -4.55
CA THR A 43 -12.74 -15.20 -4.14
C THR A 43 -12.81 -15.36 -2.61
N GLY A 44 -12.29 -14.40 -1.85
CA GLY A 44 -12.21 -14.46 -0.39
C GLY A 44 -11.32 -15.60 0.16
N GLN A 45 -10.57 -16.29 -0.70
CA GLN A 45 -9.70 -17.41 -0.29
C GLN A 45 -8.64 -16.94 0.70
N LYS A 46 -8.16 -17.83 1.59
CA LYS A 46 -7.15 -17.48 2.60
C LYS A 46 -5.78 -17.20 1.98
N THR A 47 -5.39 -17.93 0.94
CA THR A 47 -4.15 -17.77 0.18
C THR A 47 -4.48 -17.56 -1.29
N CYS A 48 -3.50 -17.09 -2.09
CA CYS A 48 -3.64 -16.99 -3.54
C CYS A 48 -3.17 -18.26 -4.27
N GLU A 49 -2.71 -19.27 -3.53
CA GLU A 49 -2.30 -20.56 -4.07
C GLU A 49 -3.49 -21.25 -4.74
N ASN A 50 -3.30 -21.74 -5.97
CA ASN A 50 -4.35 -22.37 -6.79
C ASN A 50 -5.57 -21.48 -7.08
N CYS A 51 -5.46 -20.16 -6.94
CA CYS A 51 -6.52 -19.23 -7.30
C CYS A 51 -6.69 -19.17 -8.82
N ILE A 52 -7.91 -19.39 -9.31
CA ILE A 52 -8.22 -19.37 -10.76
C ILE A 52 -7.98 -18.03 -11.45
N LEU A 53 -7.85 -16.94 -10.67
CA LEU A 53 -7.63 -15.58 -11.16
C LEU A 53 -6.17 -15.13 -11.04
N LEU A 54 -5.28 -15.99 -10.54
CA LEU A 54 -3.92 -15.62 -10.13
C LEU A 54 -3.20 -14.72 -11.15
N GLU A 55 -3.15 -15.13 -12.42
CA GLU A 55 -2.43 -14.41 -13.48
C GLU A 55 -2.98 -13.02 -13.81
N LYS A 56 -4.29 -12.81 -13.59
CA LYS A 56 -4.99 -11.55 -13.92
C LYS A 56 -5.38 -10.74 -12.68
N CYS A 57 -5.09 -11.24 -11.48
CA CYS A 57 -5.49 -10.64 -10.23
C CYS A 57 -4.59 -9.43 -9.89
N PRO A 58 -5.15 -8.22 -9.71
CA PRO A 58 -4.37 -7.05 -9.31
C PRO A 58 -3.59 -7.26 -8.01
N TYR A 59 -4.23 -7.90 -7.01
CA TYR A 59 -3.56 -8.18 -5.74
C TYR A 59 -2.40 -9.16 -5.92
N ALA A 60 -2.55 -10.19 -6.75
CA ALA A 60 -1.48 -11.15 -6.98
C ALA A 60 -0.28 -10.49 -7.66
N TYR A 61 -0.52 -9.64 -8.66
CA TYR A 61 0.55 -8.91 -9.35
C TYR A 61 1.35 -7.99 -8.42
N ILE A 62 0.66 -7.29 -7.51
CA ILE A 62 1.29 -6.34 -6.60
C ILE A 62 1.94 -7.01 -5.38
N PHE A 63 1.30 -8.01 -4.79
CA PHE A 63 1.71 -8.58 -3.48
C PHE A 63 2.14 -10.05 -3.52
N GLU A 64 1.74 -10.83 -4.51
CA GLU A 64 2.05 -12.28 -4.59
C GLU A 64 3.04 -12.58 -5.73
N THR A 65 3.98 -11.66 -5.97
CA THR A 65 4.96 -11.73 -7.06
C THR A 65 5.75 -13.04 -7.10
N GLY A 66 6.04 -13.64 -5.95
CA GLY A 66 6.72 -14.94 -5.88
C GLY A 66 5.90 -16.09 -6.46
N ILE A 67 4.57 -16.09 -6.26
CA ILE A 67 3.67 -17.13 -6.76
C ILE A 67 3.52 -17.04 -8.29
N LEU A 68 3.61 -15.84 -8.85
CA LEU A 68 3.53 -15.60 -10.29
C LEU A 68 4.77 -16.01 -11.08
N THR A 69 5.87 -16.37 -10.40
CA THR A 69 7.11 -16.78 -11.09
C THR A 69 7.28 -18.30 -11.06
N GLU A 70 7.60 -18.87 -12.22
CA GLU A 70 7.67 -20.33 -12.42
C GLU A 70 8.90 -21.01 -11.78
N ARG A 71 9.64 -20.37 -10.87
CA ARG A 71 10.99 -20.85 -10.49
C ARG A 71 11.37 -20.78 -9.02
N GLY A 72 10.43 -20.98 -8.09
CA GLY A 72 10.76 -21.11 -6.66
C GLY A 72 11.52 -19.90 -6.09
N ILE A 73 11.49 -18.76 -6.77
CA ILE A 73 12.14 -17.53 -6.34
C ILE A 73 11.21 -16.93 -5.29
N LYS A 74 11.53 -17.17 -4.02
CA LYS A 74 10.70 -16.70 -2.90
C LYS A 74 10.76 -15.19 -2.70
N ASN A 75 11.80 -14.53 -3.21
CA ASN A 75 12.09 -13.12 -2.93
C ASN A 75 11.99 -12.25 -4.20
N VAL A 76 10.95 -12.44 -5.00
CA VAL A 76 10.69 -11.56 -6.15
C VAL A 76 10.24 -10.19 -5.63
N PRO A 77 10.96 -9.09 -5.92
CA PRO A 77 10.56 -7.76 -5.46
C PRO A 77 9.16 -7.41 -5.94
N HIS A 78 8.39 -6.75 -5.07
CA HIS A 78 7.12 -6.18 -5.48
C HIS A 78 7.33 -4.98 -6.41
N PRO A 79 6.42 -4.73 -7.37
CA PRO A 79 6.54 -3.63 -8.33
C PRO A 79 6.17 -2.26 -7.72
N PHE A 80 6.40 -2.09 -6.41
CA PHE A 80 6.16 -0.82 -5.72
C PHE A 80 7.05 -0.64 -4.49
N VAL A 81 7.26 0.61 -4.09
CA VAL A 81 7.95 1.01 -2.85
C VAL A 81 7.16 2.11 -2.16
N PHE A 82 6.95 2.00 -0.85
CA PHE A 82 6.52 3.12 0.00
C PHE A 82 7.76 3.84 0.54
N ASN A 83 7.96 5.09 0.11
CA ASN A 83 9.10 5.92 0.50
C ASN A 83 8.72 6.77 1.72
N ILE A 84 9.06 6.29 2.91
CA ILE A 84 8.80 6.99 4.17
C ILE A 84 10.12 7.57 4.65
N THR A 85 10.34 8.85 4.33
CA THR A 85 11.62 9.54 4.48
C THR A 85 11.88 10.03 5.90
N GLN A 86 10.83 10.28 6.67
CA GLN A 86 10.95 10.69 8.06
C GLN A 86 10.53 9.54 8.98
N PRO A 87 11.33 9.21 10.01
CA PRO A 87 10.79 8.42 11.09
C PRO A 87 9.71 9.29 11.73
N ALA A 88 8.45 8.91 11.54
CA ALA A 88 7.37 9.52 12.28
C ALA A 88 7.60 9.16 13.76
N ARG A 89 8.27 10.03 14.50
CA ARG A 89 8.56 9.86 15.93
C ARG A 89 7.62 10.76 16.69
N GLY A 90 6.96 10.20 17.71
CA GLY A 90 6.08 10.94 18.59
C GLY A 90 4.60 10.61 18.37
N LYS A 91 3.78 11.65 18.32
CA LYS A 91 2.32 11.57 18.20
C LYS A 91 1.86 12.53 17.12
N PHE A 92 0.89 12.10 16.32
CA PHE A 92 0.09 13.00 15.50
C PHE A 92 -1.21 13.32 16.23
N SER A 93 -1.64 14.57 16.10
CA SER A 93 -2.92 15.09 16.53
C SER A 93 -3.85 15.24 15.33
N PRO A 94 -5.17 15.29 15.55
CA PRO A 94 -6.11 15.69 14.50
C PRO A 94 -5.70 17.03 13.88
N GLY A 95 -5.62 17.08 12.55
CA GLY A 95 -5.15 18.24 11.80
C GLY A 95 -3.68 18.20 11.41
N ASP A 96 -2.86 17.33 12.02
CA ASP A 96 -1.46 17.18 11.63
C ASP A 96 -1.34 16.57 10.23
N GLU A 97 -0.37 17.07 9.47
CA GLU A 97 -0.07 16.58 8.13
C GLU A 97 1.09 15.58 8.13
N PHE A 98 1.04 14.66 7.18
CA PHE A 98 2.13 13.72 6.92
C PHE A 98 2.24 13.42 5.43
N SER A 99 3.47 13.31 4.94
CA SER A 99 3.76 13.01 3.54
C SER A 99 4.60 11.74 3.41
N PHE A 100 4.29 10.94 2.39
CA PHE A 100 5.09 9.78 2.02
C PHE A 100 5.05 9.56 0.51
N GLY A 101 6.12 8.99 -0.02
CA GLY A 101 6.22 8.69 -1.44
C GLY A 101 5.72 7.29 -1.79
N ILE A 102 5.32 7.12 -3.05
CA ILE A 102 5.02 5.83 -3.67
C ILE A 102 5.77 5.77 -5.00
N THR A 103 6.63 4.78 -5.16
CA THR A 103 7.25 4.47 -6.46
C THR A 103 6.59 3.22 -7.02
N LEU A 104 6.06 3.28 -8.24
CA LEU A 104 5.52 2.14 -8.99
C LEU A 104 6.48 1.77 -10.12
N LEU A 105 6.68 0.47 -10.35
CA LEU A 105 7.70 -0.06 -11.25
C LEU A 105 7.08 -0.91 -12.36
N GLY A 106 7.52 -0.71 -13.60
CA GLY A 106 7.07 -1.45 -14.78
C GLY A 106 5.55 -1.38 -14.96
N ARG A 107 4.91 -2.54 -15.14
CA ARG A 107 3.44 -2.64 -15.24
C ARG A 107 2.74 -2.23 -13.94
N GLY A 108 3.45 -2.14 -12.82
CA GLY A 108 2.93 -1.61 -11.55
C GLY A 108 2.31 -0.23 -11.70
N VAL A 109 2.81 0.59 -12.64
CA VAL A 109 2.28 1.93 -12.94
C VAL A 109 0.81 1.90 -13.36
N GLU A 110 0.38 0.87 -14.10
CA GLU A 110 -1.02 0.70 -14.53
C GLU A 110 -1.98 0.48 -13.35
N PHE A 111 -1.46 0.09 -12.19
CA PHE A 111 -2.26 -0.18 -10.98
C PHE A 111 -2.43 1.05 -10.08
N PHE A 112 -1.93 2.23 -10.47
CA PHE A 112 -2.07 3.44 -9.67
C PHE A 112 -3.52 3.74 -9.23
N PRO A 113 -4.57 3.58 -10.07
CA PRO A 113 -5.96 3.79 -9.63
C PRO A 113 -6.38 2.88 -8.47
N TYR A 114 -5.87 1.65 -8.42
CA TYR A 114 -6.11 0.73 -7.30
C TYR A 114 -5.37 1.16 -6.04
N PHE A 115 -4.15 1.70 -6.17
CA PHE A 115 -3.41 2.26 -5.04
C PHE A 115 -4.16 3.45 -4.44
N LEU A 116 -4.62 4.38 -5.28
CA LEU A 116 -5.41 5.52 -4.84
C LEU A 116 -6.66 5.08 -4.07
N PHE A 117 -7.44 4.16 -4.65
CA PHE A 117 -8.65 3.67 -4.02
C PHE A 117 -8.37 2.97 -2.68
N ALA A 118 -7.34 2.13 -2.62
CA ALA A 118 -6.95 1.45 -1.39
C ALA A 118 -6.41 2.41 -0.32
N LEU A 119 -5.74 3.52 -0.70
CA LEU A 119 -5.28 4.55 0.24
C LEU A 119 -6.44 5.34 0.84
N VAL A 120 -7.45 5.70 0.04
CA VAL A 120 -8.67 6.36 0.54
C VAL A 120 -9.35 5.47 1.58
N LEU A 121 -9.58 4.20 1.23
CA LEU A 121 -10.19 3.23 2.14
C LEU A 121 -9.33 2.97 3.38
N LEU A 122 -8.00 2.97 3.25
CA LEU A 122 -7.09 2.86 4.40
C LEU A 122 -7.25 4.05 5.34
N GLY A 123 -7.38 5.26 4.80
CA GLY A 123 -7.66 6.48 5.57
C GLY A 123 -8.97 6.38 6.36
N GLU A 124 -10.02 5.84 5.74
CA GLU A 124 -11.32 5.64 6.37
C GLU A 124 -11.33 4.54 7.44
N ASN A 125 -10.62 3.44 7.19
CA ASN A 125 -10.53 2.29 8.11
C ASN A 125 -9.51 2.52 9.25
N GLY A 126 -8.63 3.50 9.07
CA GLY A 126 -7.63 3.93 10.03
C GLY A 126 -6.38 3.05 10.12
N ILE A 127 -5.30 3.65 10.60
CA ILE A 127 -3.96 3.04 10.70
C ILE A 127 -3.47 2.90 12.14
N GLY A 128 -2.52 2.00 12.34
CA GLY A 128 -1.93 1.75 13.65
C GLY A 128 -2.86 1.03 14.63
N LYS A 129 -2.47 1.01 15.91
CA LYS A 129 -3.23 0.37 16.98
C LYS A 129 -4.51 1.15 17.28
N GLU A 130 -4.41 2.46 17.19
CA GLU A 130 -5.47 3.44 17.46
C GLU A 130 -6.51 3.49 16.35
N ARG A 131 -6.27 2.84 15.20
CA ARG A 131 -7.10 2.96 13.99
C ARG A 131 -7.33 4.42 13.63
N ALA A 132 -6.26 5.22 13.70
CA ALA A 132 -6.35 6.64 13.46
C ALA A 132 -6.66 6.89 11.98
N ARG A 133 -7.78 7.58 11.72
CA ARG A 133 -8.20 7.91 10.36
C ARG A 133 -7.40 9.09 9.82
N PHE A 134 -7.29 9.12 8.49
CA PHE A 134 -6.70 10.24 7.77
C PHE A 134 -7.46 10.47 6.46
N GLU A 135 -7.30 11.65 5.89
CA GLU A 135 -7.78 11.97 4.54
C GLU A 135 -6.60 12.30 3.64
N ILE A 136 -6.71 11.93 2.36
CA ILE A 136 -5.77 12.38 1.33
C ILE A 136 -6.07 13.83 1.01
N ARG A 137 -5.05 14.69 1.15
CA ARG A 137 -5.12 16.11 0.78
C ARG A 137 -4.71 16.34 -0.66
N GLU A 138 -3.61 15.71 -1.05
CA GLU A 138 -2.96 15.96 -2.33
C GLU A 138 -2.17 14.73 -2.76
N ILE A 139 -2.07 14.55 -4.07
CA ILE A 139 -1.13 13.61 -4.69
C ILE A 139 -0.43 14.36 -5.82
N LEU A 140 0.89 14.43 -5.72
CA LEU A 140 1.79 15.09 -6.68
C LEU A 140 2.58 14.06 -7.48
#